data_AF-A0AAP8KL00-F1
#
_entry.id   AF-A0AAP8KL00-F1
#
_cell.length_a   1.000
_cell.length_b   1.000
_cell.length_c   1.000
_cell.angle_alpha   90.00
_cell.angle_beta   90.00
_cell.angle_gamma   90.00
#
_symmetry.space_group_name_H-M   'P 1'
#
loop_
_entity.id
_entity.type
_entity.pdbx_description
1 polymer ?
#
loop_
_entity_poly.entity_id
_entity_poly.type
_entity_poly.pdbx_seq_one_letter_code
_entity_poly.pdbx_strand_id
1 'polypeptide(L)' 'KWLNEPNRALSWKVPADLMASETGAYEVIKLITRLEHGVYS' A
#
# COMPACT_ATOMS: atom_id res chain seq x y z
N LYS A 1 -7.77 -10.14 0.41
CA LYS A 1 -8.61 -9.26 1.27
C LYS A 1 -7.94 -7.89 1.39
N TRP A 2 -6.71 -7.82 1.90
CA TRP A 2 -5.90 -6.59 2.03
C TRP A 2 -5.93 -5.59 0.86
N LEU A 3 -5.76 -6.05 -0.39
CA LEU A 3 -5.77 -5.16 -1.57
C LEU A 3 -7.05 -4.34 -1.75
N ASN A 4 -8.18 -4.84 -1.25
CA ASN A 4 -9.50 -4.22 -1.36
C ASN A 4 -9.96 -3.59 -0.04
N GLU A 5 -9.08 -3.51 0.96
CA GLU A 5 -9.38 -2.96 2.29
C GLU A 5 -8.59 -1.67 2.52
N PRO A 6 -9.19 -0.66 3.18
CA PRO A 6 -8.48 0.54 3.59
C PRO A 6 -7.25 0.20 4.45
N ASN A 7 -6.10 0.79 4.12
CA ASN A 7 -4.87 0.58 4.87
C ASN A 7 -4.41 1.87 5.58
N ARG A 8 -4.20 1.80 6.89
CA ARG A 8 -3.68 2.90 7.71
C ARG A 8 -2.36 3.48 7.20
N ALA A 9 -1.43 2.63 6.77
CA ALA A 9 -0.12 3.04 6.24
C ALA A 9 -0.22 3.72 4.86
N LEU A 10 -1.38 3.64 4.21
CA LEU A 10 -1.72 4.34 2.97
C LEU A 10 -2.74 5.48 3.21
N SER A 11 -2.78 6.04 4.42
CA SER A 11 -3.72 7.09 4.82
C SER A 11 -5.19 6.68 4.63
N TRP A 12 -5.51 5.43 5.00
CA TRP A 12 -6.84 4.81 4.85
C TRP A 12 -7.33 4.67 3.41
N LYS A 13 -6.43 4.73 2.43
CA LYS A 13 -6.76 4.44 1.04
C LYS A 13 -6.76 2.93 0.78
N VAL A 14 -7.53 2.51 -0.21
CA VAL A 14 -7.54 1.13 -0.70
C VAL A 14 -6.35 0.94 -1.65
N PRO A 15 -5.50 -0.08 -1.44
CA PRO A 15 -4.35 -0.34 -2.31
C PRO A 15 -4.72 -0.50 -3.80
N ALA A 16 -5.83 -1.18 -4.10
CA ALA A 16 -6.31 -1.36 -5.47
C ALA A 16 -6.61 -0.03 -6.18
N ASP A 17 -7.16 0.96 -5.48
CA ASP A 17 -7.46 2.28 -6.04
C ASP A 17 -6.17 3.07 -6.36
N LEU A 18 -5.12 2.89 -5.54
CA LEU A 18 -3.83 3.54 -5.75
C LEU A 18 -3.07 2.99 -6.95
N MET A 19 -3.25 1.70 -7.25
CA MET A 19 -2.60 1.00 -8.36
C MET A 19 -3.02 1.53 -9.75
N ALA A 20 -4.08 2.35 -9.83
CA ALA A 20 -4.50 3.00 -11.08
C ALA A 20 -3.53 4.08 -11.59
N SER A 21 -2.56 4.50 -10.77
CA SER A 21 -1.52 5.46 -11.13
C SER A 21 -0.14 4.90 -10.82
N GLU A 22 0.87 5.26 -11.61
CA GLU A 22 2.25 4.82 -11.39
C GLU A 22 2.77 5.23 -10.00
N THR A 23 2.52 6.47 -9.60
CA THR A 23 2.89 6.99 -8.28
C THR A 23 2.20 6.22 -7.14
N GLY A 24 0.91 5.90 -7.29
CA GLY A 24 0.18 5.15 -6.27
C GLY A 24 0.60 3.68 -6.20
N ALA A 25 0.89 3.06 -7.35
CA ALA A 25 1.45 1.71 -7.41
C ALA A 25 2.82 1.66 -6.70
N TYR A 26 3.67 2.67 -6.89
CA TYR A 26 4.96 2.76 -6.21
C TYR A 26 4.81 2.82 -4.68
N GLU A 27 3.85 3.60 -4.18
CA GLU A 27 3.58 3.68 -2.74
C GLU A 27 3.10 2.34 -2.15
N VAL A 28 2.28 1.58 -2.89
CA VAL A 28 1.84 0.24 -2.50
C VAL A 28 3.03 -0.74 -2.48
N ILE A 29 3.87 -0.75 -3.51
CA ILE A 29 5.08 -1.60 -3.59
C ILE A 29 6.04 -1.28 -2.44
N LYS A 30 6.31 0.01 -2.21
CA LYS A 30 7.17 0.47 -1.12
C LYS A 30 6.64 0.05 0.26
N LEU A 31 5.32 0.01 0.44
CA LEU A 31 4.72 -0.51 1.67
C LEU A 31 4.95 -2.03 1.80
N ILE A 32 4.73 -2.80 0.73
CA ILE A 32 4.95 -4.25 0.73
C ILE A 32 6.40 -4.56 1.07
N THR A 33 7.36 -3.91 0.41
CA THR A 33 8.80 -4.10 0.68
C THR A 33 9.15 -3.81 2.15
N ARG A 34 8.60 -2.74 2.74
CA ARG A 34 8.82 -2.45 4.17
C ARG A 34 8.29 -3.57 5.07
N LEU A 35 7.11 -4.10 4.77
CA LEU A 35 6.52 -5.20 5.53
C LEU A 35 7.33 -6.49 5.39
N GLU A 36 7.86 -6.79 4.21
CA GLU A 36 8.75 -7.95 3.96
C GLU A 36 10.03 -7.87 4.81
N HIS A 37 10.55 -6.67 5.03
CA HIS A 37 11.70 -6.43 5.89
C HIS A 37 11.35 -6.27 7.38
N GLY A 38 10.08 -6.43 7.77
CA GLY A 38 9.63 -6.29 9.17
C GLY A 38 9.59 -4.85 9.69
N VAL A 39 9.55 -3.86 8.79
CA VAL A 39 9.46 -2.43 9.13
C VAL A 39 7.98 -2.01 9.11
N TYR A 40 7.44 -1.69 10.29
CA TYR A 40 6.06 -1.24 10.47
C TYR A 40 5.99 0.29 10.62
N SER A 41 4.92 0.92 10.12
CA SER A 41 4.65 2.37 10.19
C SER A 41 3.31 2.68 10.86
#